data_AF-A0A9D5N0L6-F1
#
_entry.id   AF-A0A9D5N0L6-F1
#
_cell.length_a   1.000
_cell.length_b   1.000
_cell.length_c   1.000
_cell.angle_alpha   90.00
_cell.angle_beta   90.00
_cell.angle_gamma   90.00
#
_symmetry.space_group_name_H-M   'P 1'
#
loop_
_entity.id
_entity.type
_entity.pdbx_description
1 polymer ?
#
loop_
_entity_poly.entity_id
_entity_poly.type
_entity_poly.pdbx_seq_one_letter_code
_entity_poly.pdbx_strand_id
1 'polypeptide(L)'
;MEEQSGQPAEEQEEPAAEDEDEGGPAGTRNGSIESPADESISDGDMDEDIWEDAVQEEIPVPEELEQSEAMYSEADAAGGDSAEIGSWAGLKQMINECEVGGTITSTKVNQGQGARIGGGCDAAPGTITIGGGNITTIGGYGAGIGGGKSNTEGGKVTINGGVINASGSYGIGSGESGSSVATTLGYTAATRDAISITASSYAGPVTLEQPFTNGSKDLGPGAVTDFSLLNDHTLTAWIPVVTIEGVTGSFNDKIKLNYYFSIPQILLSDQNAYVTLTNESTGNSNTLNIKKAEFVEGKGYKFSILLAAKEARDTITAKVFDGQGGAAVIRGNLRDNDYTDTGVQYTLVRYLDWLAANGETDKEKALGTAAKDYCTAAKIYFNYHADDLAVSTAVDAVTEKTLSSYAASRSGTLPSGVSIRGISAMLESDNTLRLYLGFKDVEPSRFTYMIGGQSAELKTRSDGASYLALDAGVYSNHLQDTNLYSISDGTNTYTLTMSVLTYARSCAIKSKEEESNLGKALYLYNQAASAMFAN
;
A
#
# COMPACT_ATOMS: atom_id res chain seq x y z
N MET A 1 -63.03 23.51 -15.54
CA MET A 1 -63.11 24.96 -15.80
C MET A 1 -61.73 25.49 -15.49
N GLU A 2 -60.92 25.98 -16.41
CA GLU A 2 -61.05 26.28 -17.83
C GLU A 2 -59.64 26.15 -18.43
N GLU A 3 -59.58 25.72 -19.69
CA GLU A 3 -58.41 25.77 -20.57
C GLU A 3 -57.96 27.22 -20.78
N GLN A 4 -56.66 27.43 -21.05
CA GLN A 4 -56.26 27.90 -22.38
C GLN A 4 -54.74 27.82 -22.60
N SER A 5 -54.41 27.20 -23.72
CA SER A 5 -53.14 27.03 -24.40
C SER A 5 -52.68 28.31 -25.12
N GLY A 6 -51.37 28.58 -25.10
CA GLY A 6 -50.70 29.54 -25.98
C GLY A 6 -49.50 28.88 -26.68
N GLN A 7 -49.47 29.04 -28.01
CA GLN A 7 -48.60 28.43 -29.02
C GLN A 7 -47.22 29.15 -29.18
N PRO A 8 -46.32 28.70 -30.08
CA PRO A 8 -44.87 28.62 -29.86
C PRO A 8 -44.05 29.73 -30.54
N ALA A 9 -42.75 29.78 -30.25
CA ALA A 9 -41.77 30.57 -30.99
C ALA A 9 -40.74 29.64 -31.65
N GLU A 10 -40.46 29.96 -32.91
CA GLU A 10 -39.48 29.38 -33.83
C GLU A 10 -38.05 29.65 -33.35
N GLU A 11 -37.16 28.66 -33.44
CA GLU A 11 -35.71 28.90 -33.50
C GLU A 11 -35.14 28.12 -34.69
N GLN A 12 -34.46 28.89 -35.54
CA GLN A 12 -33.75 28.49 -36.74
C GLN A 12 -32.25 28.78 -36.52
N GLU A 13 -31.45 27.92 -37.14
CA GLU A 13 -30.06 28.11 -37.58
C GLU A 13 -28.90 27.84 -36.60
N GLU A 14 -28.28 26.67 -36.83
CA GLU A 14 -26.85 26.40 -36.67
C GLU A 14 -25.98 27.41 -37.46
N PRO A 15 -24.69 27.54 -37.10
CA PRO A 15 -23.72 26.81 -37.92
C PRO A 15 -22.56 26.15 -37.15
N ALA A 16 -21.98 25.16 -37.83
CA ALA A 16 -20.78 24.41 -37.49
C ALA A 16 -19.47 25.16 -37.82
N ALA A 17 -18.41 24.80 -37.10
CA ALA A 17 -16.98 24.80 -37.47
C ALA A 17 -16.29 23.82 -36.48
N GLU A 18 -15.64 22.71 -36.89
CA GLU A 18 -14.28 22.59 -37.47
C GLU A 18 -13.26 23.38 -36.62
N ASP A 19 -12.12 22.88 -36.13
CA ASP A 19 -11.40 21.61 -36.26
C ASP A 19 -10.28 21.62 -35.17
N GLU A 20 -9.74 20.43 -34.88
CA GLU A 20 -8.36 20.09 -34.46
C GLU A 20 -7.64 20.89 -33.35
N ASP A 21 -7.25 20.22 -32.26
CA ASP A 21 -5.82 20.06 -31.92
C ASP A 21 -5.59 18.89 -30.94
N GLU A 22 -4.53 18.12 -31.20
CA GLU A 22 -4.16 16.89 -30.52
C GLU A 22 -3.46 17.19 -29.18
N GLY A 23 -4.05 16.72 -28.08
CA GLY A 23 -3.43 16.72 -26.76
C GLY A 23 -2.34 15.66 -26.63
N GLY A 24 -1.08 16.08 -26.78
CA GLY A 24 0.10 15.30 -26.41
C GLY A 24 0.24 15.12 -24.88
N PRO A 25 0.87 14.02 -24.41
CA PRO A 25 0.81 13.60 -23.01
C PRO A 25 1.71 14.42 -22.06
N ALA A 26 1.16 14.66 -20.86
CA ALA A 26 1.79 15.37 -19.76
C ALA A 26 3.02 14.64 -19.19
N GLY A 27 4.17 15.32 -19.22
CA GLY A 27 5.36 14.92 -18.47
C GLY A 27 5.19 15.22 -16.98
N THR A 28 5.36 14.20 -16.13
CA THR A 28 5.43 14.33 -14.68
C THR A 28 6.69 15.11 -14.25
N ARG A 29 6.51 16.23 -13.53
CA ARG A 29 7.62 16.98 -12.92
C ARG A 29 8.09 16.28 -11.64
N ASN A 30 9.33 15.77 -11.62
CA ASN A 30 9.99 15.34 -10.39
C ASN A 30 10.40 16.57 -9.55
N GLY A 31 9.80 16.74 -8.39
CA GLY A 31 9.86 17.97 -7.59
C GLY A 31 11.14 18.13 -6.76
N SER A 32 11.99 19.08 -7.13
CA SER A 32 12.97 19.73 -6.27
C SER A 32 13.28 21.11 -6.87
N ILE A 33 12.53 22.14 -6.47
CA ILE A 33 12.78 23.52 -6.93
C ILE A 33 13.66 24.23 -5.89
N GLU A 34 14.85 24.63 -6.33
CA GLU A 34 15.83 25.38 -5.56
C GLU A 34 15.35 26.81 -5.36
N SER A 35 15.44 27.33 -4.12
CA SER A 35 15.16 28.74 -3.84
C SER A 35 16.47 29.48 -3.58
N PRO A 36 16.74 30.61 -4.27
CA PRO A 36 17.89 31.45 -3.95
C PRO A 36 17.69 32.08 -2.57
N ALA A 37 18.77 32.12 -1.79
CA ALA A 37 18.73 32.63 -0.42
C ALA A 37 18.79 34.18 -0.41
N ASP A 38 17.74 34.77 0.15
CA ASP A 38 17.55 36.19 0.52
C ASP A 38 18.87 36.92 0.90
N GLU A 39 19.23 37.94 0.13
CA GLU A 39 20.30 38.90 0.44
C GLU A 39 19.67 40.21 0.92
N SER A 40 19.58 40.39 2.24
CA SER A 40 19.45 41.72 2.83
C SER A 40 20.86 42.28 3.08
N ILE A 41 21.40 43.05 2.13
CA ILE A 41 22.56 43.93 2.36
C ILE A 41 22.05 45.36 2.43
N SER A 42 22.12 45.94 3.63
CA SER A 42 22.09 47.38 3.85
C SER A 42 23.51 47.94 3.80
N ASP A 43 23.62 49.09 3.15
CA ASP A 43 24.70 50.09 3.17
C ASP A 43 26.04 49.75 2.49
N GLY A 44 26.20 50.33 1.31
CA GLY A 44 27.49 50.58 0.68
C GLY A 44 27.37 50.69 -0.83
N ASP A 45 27.24 51.92 -1.33
CA ASP A 45 27.28 52.30 -2.75
C ASP A 45 28.22 51.40 -3.57
N MET A 46 27.69 50.69 -4.58
CA MET A 46 28.29 50.55 -5.91
C MET A 46 27.35 49.80 -6.87
N ASP A 47 26.99 50.52 -7.93
CA ASP A 47 26.61 50.10 -9.29
C ASP A 47 25.45 49.11 -9.48
N GLU A 48 24.29 49.72 -9.75
CA GLU A 48 23.24 49.17 -10.61
C GLU A 48 23.82 48.93 -12.01
N ASP A 49 24.10 47.68 -12.36
CA ASP A 49 23.94 47.06 -13.68
C ASP A 49 24.63 45.69 -13.68
N ILE A 50 24.12 44.76 -14.50
CA ILE A 50 24.58 43.37 -14.72
C ILE A 50 23.82 42.31 -13.89
N TRP A 51 22.52 42.12 -14.15
CA TRP A 51 21.82 40.84 -13.86
C TRP A 51 20.70 40.51 -14.88
N GLU A 52 20.88 40.90 -16.14
CA GLU A 52 20.14 40.32 -17.28
C GLU A 52 21.17 39.75 -18.26
N ASP A 53 21.36 38.42 -18.22
CA ASP A 53 21.72 37.57 -19.37
C ASP A 53 22.14 36.18 -18.87
N ALA A 54 21.16 35.29 -18.75
CA ALA A 54 21.39 33.85 -18.89
C ALA A 54 20.37 33.34 -19.91
N VAL A 55 20.75 33.56 -21.17
CA VAL A 55 20.31 32.94 -22.42
C VAL A 55 19.57 31.62 -22.22
N GLN A 56 18.31 31.59 -22.69
CA GLN A 56 17.65 30.36 -23.11
C GLN A 56 18.40 29.81 -24.33
N GLU A 57 19.21 28.78 -24.13
CA GLU A 57 19.63 27.89 -25.21
C GLU A 57 18.78 26.63 -25.12
N GLU A 58 17.79 26.54 -26.02
CA GLU A 58 17.20 25.28 -26.42
C GLU A 58 18.30 24.42 -27.06
N ILE A 59 18.58 23.25 -26.49
CA ILE A 59 19.45 22.24 -27.10
C ILE A 59 18.64 20.94 -27.25
N PRO A 60 18.67 20.32 -28.44
CA PRO A 60 17.73 19.28 -28.85
C PRO A 60 17.94 17.95 -28.14
N VAL A 61 16.82 17.23 -27.99
CA VAL A 61 16.76 15.83 -27.57
C VAL A 61 17.42 14.96 -28.65
N PRO A 62 18.40 14.10 -28.33
CA PRO A 62 18.84 13.06 -29.24
C PRO A 62 17.78 11.97 -29.30
N GLU A 63 17.16 11.87 -30.47
CA GLU A 63 16.41 10.72 -30.96
C GLU A 63 17.36 9.52 -31.15
N GLU A 64 16.79 8.31 -31.10
CA GLU A 64 17.38 6.99 -31.37
C GLU A 64 17.95 6.19 -30.18
N LEU A 65 17.24 5.09 -29.86
CA LEU A 65 17.73 3.72 -30.10
C LEU A 65 16.57 2.71 -29.96
N GLU A 66 15.67 2.69 -30.94
CA GLU A 66 14.89 1.49 -31.27
C GLU A 66 15.61 0.75 -32.39
N GLN A 67 16.41 -0.28 -32.07
CA GLN A 67 16.73 -1.35 -33.01
C GLN A 67 17.07 -2.64 -32.25
N SER A 68 16.13 -3.61 -32.25
CA SER A 68 16.49 -5.02 -32.45
C SER A 68 15.25 -5.86 -32.82
N GLU A 69 14.68 -5.66 -34.00
CA GLU A 69 13.86 -6.67 -34.66
C GLU A 69 14.33 -6.82 -36.12
N ALA A 70 15.19 -7.81 -36.35
CA ALA A 70 15.28 -8.54 -37.61
C ALA A 70 16.32 -9.65 -37.46
N MET A 71 15.85 -10.90 -37.41
CA MET A 71 16.41 -12.05 -38.14
C MET A 71 15.79 -13.33 -37.55
N TYR A 72 14.81 -13.91 -38.23
CA TYR A 72 14.98 -15.27 -38.76
C TYR A 72 14.07 -15.45 -39.98
N SER A 73 14.66 -16.10 -40.97
CA SER A 73 14.30 -16.19 -42.38
C SER A 73 13.09 -17.06 -42.67
N GLU A 74 12.36 -16.68 -43.72
CA GLU A 74 11.46 -17.53 -44.48
C GLU A 74 12.17 -18.81 -44.97
N ALA A 75 11.53 -19.95 -44.75
CA ALA A 75 11.71 -21.15 -45.55
C ALA A 75 10.33 -21.81 -45.74
N ASP A 76 9.84 -21.73 -46.97
CA ASP A 76 8.73 -22.51 -47.50
C ASP A 76 8.93 -24.01 -47.25
N ALA A 77 7.91 -24.67 -46.69
CA ALA A 77 7.16 -25.75 -47.34
C ALA A 77 6.55 -26.76 -46.34
N ALA A 78 5.28 -27.11 -46.62
CA ALA A 78 4.52 -28.30 -46.20
C ALA A 78 3.70 -28.23 -44.89
N GLY A 79 2.46 -27.77 -45.05
CA GLY A 79 1.23 -28.42 -44.57
C GLY A 79 1.17 -28.96 -43.14
N GLY A 80 0.47 -28.22 -42.27
CA GLY A 80 -0.07 -28.73 -41.02
C GLY A 80 -0.82 -27.64 -40.27
N ASP A 81 -2.10 -27.86 -39.99
CA ASP A 81 -2.95 -27.02 -39.13
C ASP A 81 -2.19 -26.68 -37.83
N SER A 82 -1.88 -25.39 -37.63
CA SER A 82 -1.47 -24.89 -36.31
C SER A 82 -2.34 -23.68 -36.00
N ALA A 83 -3.21 -23.87 -35.00
CA ALA A 83 -4.01 -22.80 -34.42
C ALA A 83 -3.06 -21.79 -33.76
N GLU A 84 -3.22 -20.51 -34.10
CA GLU A 84 -2.56 -19.40 -33.42
C GLU A 84 -2.88 -19.47 -31.92
N ILE A 85 -1.82 -19.59 -31.11
CA ILE A 85 -1.93 -19.46 -29.65
C ILE A 85 -1.97 -17.97 -29.36
N GLY A 86 -3.17 -17.49 -28.97
CA GLY A 86 -3.41 -16.11 -28.56
C GLY A 86 -2.51 -15.66 -27.39
N SER A 87 -2.44 -14.35 -27.24
CA SER A 87 -1.56 -13.60 -26.32
C SER A 87 -1.33 -14.23 -24.93
N TRP A 88 -0.25 -13.82 -24.26
CA TRP A 88 0.08 -14.31 -22.91
C TRP A 88 -1.01 -14.01 -21.86
N ALA A 89 -1.85 -13.01 -22.12
CA ALA A 89 -3.07 -12.74 -21.35
C ALA A 89 -4.16 -13.80 -21.60
N GLY A 90 -4.35 -14.22 -22.86
CA GLY A 90 -5.25 -15.31 -23.24
C GLY A 90 -4.81 -16.66 -22.65
N LEU A 91 -3.51 -16.95 -22.60
CA LEU A 91 -3.04 -18.18 -21.96
C LEU A 91 -3.15 -18.15 -20.43
N LYS A 92 -2.94 -16.98 -19.78
CA LYS A 92 -3.22 -16.82 -18.34
C LYS A 92 -4.71 -16.96 -18.02
N GLN A 93 -5.58 -16.43 -18.88
CA GLN A 93 -7.02 -16.59 -18.75
C GLN A 93 -7.43 -18.05 -18.95
N MET A 94 -6.90 -18.74 -19.96
CA MET A 94 -7.16 -20.17 -20.17
C MET A 94 -6.57 -21.06 -19.06
N ILE A 95 -5.43 -20.71 -18.45
CA ILE A 95 -4.87 -21.43 -17.29
C ILE A 95 -5.72 -21.18 -16.03
N ASN A 96 -6.26 -19.97 -15.84
CA ASN A 96 -7.16 -19.65 -14.73
C ASN A 96 -8.57 -20.21 -14.92
N GLU A 97 -9.04 -20.36 -16.17
CA GLU A 97 -10.34 -20.94 -16.54
C GLU A 97 -10.30 -22.46 -16.75
N CYS A 98 -9.11 -23.08 -16.74
CA CYS A 98 -8.97 -24.52 -16.68
C CYS A 98 -9.28 -24.97 -15.26
N GLU A 99 -10.57 -25.09 -14.93
CA GLU A 99 -11.03 -25.79 -13.74
C GLU A 99 -10.43 -27.20 -13.75
N VAL A 100 -9.38 -27.41 -12.98
CA VAL A 100 -8.86 -28.75 -12.67
C VAL A 100 -9.84 -29.39 -11.69
N GLY A 101 -11.04 -29.70 -12.19
CA GLY A 101 -12.20 -30.13 -11.40
C GLY A 101 -12.85 -31.35 -12.02
N GLY A 102 -12.20 -32.52 -11.93
CA GLY A 102 -12.84 -33.79 -12.27
C GLY A 102 -13.93 -34.15 -11.24
N THR A 103 -15.03 -34.76 -11.70
CA THR A 103 -16.00 -35.41 -10.80
C THR A 103 -15.68 -36.90 -10.73
N ILE A 104 -15.44 -37.42 -9.52
CA ILE A 104 -15.27 -38.86 -9.27
C ILE A 104 -16.45 -39.34 -8.44
N THR A 105 -17.28 -40.19 -9.03
CA THR A 105 -18.40 -40.84 -8.33
C THR A 105 -18.19 -42.34 -8.30
N SER A 106 -18.04 -42.90 -7.10
CA SER A 106 -17.96 -44.35 -6.88
C SER A 106 -19.14 -44.82 -6.03
N THR A 107 -20.06 -45.55 -6.65
CA THR A 107 -21.26 -46.10 -5.98
C THR A 107 -21.01 -47.50 -5.43
N LYS A 108 -21.92 -47.95 -4.55
CA LYS A 108 -21.81 -49.21 -3.83
C LYS A 108 -21.85 -50.42 -4.78
N VAL A 109 -20.70 -51.00 -5.07
CA VAL A 109 -20.60 -52.40 -5.51
C VAL A 109 -20.51 -53.31 -4.29
N ASN A 110 -21.35 -54.36 -4.23
CA ASN A 110 -21.58 -55.24 -3.09
C ASN A 110 -20.29 -55.64 -2.34
N GLN A 111 -20.26 -55.41 -1.02
CA GLN A 111 -19.24 -55.88 -0.07
C GLN A 111 -17.76 -55.68 -0.49
N GLY A 112 -17.46 -54.62 -1.25
CA GLY A 112 -16.09 -54.30 -1.64
C GLY A 112 -15.15 -54.24 -0.44
N GLN A 113 -14.12 -55.09 -0.45
CA GLN A 113 -13.08 -55.15 0.58
C GLN A 113 -11.97 -54.12 0.33
N GLY A 114 -11.77 -53.64 -0.90
CA GLY A 114 -10.86 -52.52 -1.18
C GLY A 114 -11.47 -51.16 -0.82
N ALA A 115 -10.62 -50.16 -0.64
CA ALA A 115 -11.06 -48.77 -0.62
C ALA A 115 -11.61 -48.35 -1.99
N ARG A 116 -12.46 -47.31 -2.02
CA ARG A 116 -12.93 -46.76 -3.30
C ARG A 116 -11.84 -45.95 -3.99
N ILE A 117 -11.12 -45.16 -3.19
CA ILE A 117 -9.90 -44.46 -3.60
C ILE A 117 -8.80 -44.86 -2.61
N GLY A 118 -7.84 -45.65 -3.07
CA GLY A 118 -6.71 -46.10 -2.26
C GLY A 118 -6.43 -47.60 -2.39
N GLY A 119 -6.16 -48.26 -1.25
CA GLY A 119 -5.65 -49.63 -1.22
C GLY A 119 -6.71 -50.70 -1.49
N GLY A 120 -6.31 -51.81 -2.12
CA GLY A 120 -7.11 -53.03 -2.22
C GLY A 120 -7.27 -53.77 -0.87
N CYS A 121 -7.97 -54.91 -0.87
CA CYS A 121 -7.97 -55.82 0.28
C CYS A 121 -6.54 -56.28 0.57
N ASP A 122 -6.16 -56.29 1.86
CA ASP A 122 -4.83 -56.70 2.33
C ASP A 122 -3.66 -55.89 1.75
N ALA A 123 -3.94 -54.77 1.07
CA ALA A 123 -2.96 -53.92 0.41
C ALA A 123 -2.89 -52.53 1.05
N ALA A 124 -1.68 -51.99 1.15
CA ALA A 124 -1.44 -50.64 1.65
C ALA A 124 -2.07 -49.59 0.71
N PRO A 125 -2.65 -48.50 1.24
CA PRO A 125 -3.19 -47.44 0.41
C PRO A 125 -2.13 -46.48 -0.16
N GLY A 126 -0.88 -46.55 0.34
CA GLY A 126 0.18 -45.64 -0.07
C GLY A 126 -0.10 -44.20 0.37
N THR A 127 0.24 -43.25 -0.51
CA THR A 127 -0.03 -41.81 -0.31
C THR A 127 -1.11 -41.37 -1.29
N ILE A 128 -2.15 -40.74 -0.75
CA ILE A 128 -3.28 -40.18 -1.50
C ILE A 128 -3.29 -38.67 -1.25
N THR A 129 -3.27 -37.87 -2.31
CA THR A 129 -3.37 -36.41 -2.23
C THR A 129 -4.54 -35.94 -3.08
N ILE A 130 -5.46 -35.21 -2.47
CA ILE A 130 -6.63 -34.61 -3.12
C ILE A 130 -6.46 -33.08 -3.05
N GLY A 131 -6.26 -32.45 -4.20
CA GLY A 131 -6.10 -30.99 -4.31
C GLY A 131 -7.39 -30.24 -4.66
N GLY A 132 -8.45 -30.94 -5.10
CA GLY A 132 -9.66 -30.33 -5.64
C GLY A 132 -10.63 -31.36 -6.23
N GLY A 133 -11.71 -30.86 -6.85
CA GLY A 133 -12.74 -31.67 -7.53
C GLY A 133 -13.91 -32.09 -6.64
N ASN A 134 -14.89 -32.76 -7.26
CA ASN A 134 -16.08 -33.28 -6.59
C ASN A 134 -15.95 -34.80 -6.44
N ILE A 135 -15.75 -35.29 -5.22
CA ILE A 135 -15.52 -36.71 -4.95
C ILE A 135 -16.64 -37.26 -4.08
N THR A 136 -17.39 -38.23 -4.59
CA THR A 136 -18.39 -38.97 -3.81
C THR A 136 -18.04 -40.45 -3.79
N THR A 137 -17.82 -41.00 -2.61
CA THR A 137 -17.49 -42.42 -2.40
C THR A 137 -18.39 -43.04 -1.34
N ILE A 138 -18.75 -44.32 -1.54
CA ILE A 138 -19.50 -45.12 -0.57
C ILE A 138 -18.69 -46.39 -0.23
N GLY A 139 -17.99 -46.36 0.89
CA GLY A 139 -17.18 -47.45 1.44
C GLY A 139 -17.99 -48.66 1.88
N GLY A 140 -17.35 -49.83 1.84
CA GLY A 140 -17.89 -51.11 2.27
C GLY A 140 -17.18 -51.60 3.53
N TYR A 141 -16.37 -52.65 3.38
CA TYR A 141 -15.42 -53.06 4.41
C TYR A 141 -14.08 -52.30 4.31
N GLY A 142 -13.75 -51.77 3.12
CA GLY A 142 -12.71 -50.76 2.95
C GLY A 142 -13.24 -49.33 3.15
N ALA A 143 -12.34 -48.37 3.38
CA ALA A 143 -12.67 -46.95 3.46
C ALA A 143 -13.24 -46.42 2.14
N GLY A 144 -13.99 -45.31 2.20
CA GLY A 144 -14.28 -44.53 1.01
C GLY A 144 -12.99 -44.02 0.38
N ILE A 145 -12.15 -43.38 1.19
CA ILE A 145 -10.82 -42.87 0.80
C ILE A 145 -9.79 -43.35 1.81
N GLY A 146 -8.78 -44.10 1.37
CA GLY A 146 -7.73 -44.64 2.24
C GLY A 146 -7.53 -46.15 2.09
N GLY A 147 -7.47 -46.88 3.20
CA GLY A 147 -7.14 -48.30 3.26
C GLY A 147 -8.31 -49.24 2.94
N GLY A 148 -8.00 -50.38 2.31
CA GLY A 148 -8.92 -51.50 2.21
C GLY A 148 -9.04 -52.26 3.54
N LYS A 149 -9.94 -53.25 3.58
CA LYS A 149 -10.06 -54.24 4.65
C LYS A 149 -8.71 -54.92 4.86
N SER A 150 -8.34 -55.07 6.13
CA SER A 150 -7.13 -55.76 6.56
C SER A 150 -5.83 -55.23 5.92
N ASN A 151 -5.77 -53.94 5.54
CA ASN A 151 -4.54 -53.40 4.95
C ASN A 151 -3.34 -53.65 5.87
N THR A 152 -2.30 -54.22 5.28
CA THR A 152 -1.15 -54.79 6.00
C THR A 152 -0.14 -53.74 6.44
N GLU A 153 -0.17 -52.55 5.82
CA GLU A 153 0.66 -51.40 6.17
C GLU A 153 -0.18 -50.12 6.18
N GLY A 154 0.24 -49.14 6.99
CA GLY A 154 -0.40 -47.83 7.05
C GLY A 154 -0.24 -47.02 5.76
N GLY A 155 -0.78 -45.81 5.76
CA GLY A 155 -0.63 -44.88 4.65
C GLY A 155 -1.00 -43.46 5.04
N LYS A 156 -1.04 -42.57 4.04
CA LYS A 156 -1.37 -41.16 4.25
C LYS A 156 -2.43 -40.69 3.27
N VAL A 157 -3.43 -39.98 3.77
CA VAL A 157 -4.40 -39.22 2.99
C VAL A 157 -4.20 -37.74 3.30
N THR A 158 -3.99 -36.92 2.28
CA THR A 158 -3.95 -35.46 2.38
C THR A 158 -5.07 -34.88 1.54
N ILE A 159 -5.92 -34.02 2.12
CA ILE A 159 -6.99 -33.32 1.40
C ILE A 159 -6.76 -31.82 1.59
N ASN A 160 -6.50 -31.13 0.48
CA ASN A 160 -6.20 -29.71 0.43
C ASN A 160 -7.24 -28.89 -0.36
N GLY A 161 -8.31 -29.51 -0.85
CA GLY A 161 -9.36 -28.83 -1.61
C GLY A 161 -10.44 -29.79 -2.11
N GLY A 162 -11.53 -29.22 -2.64
CA GLY A 162 -12.63 -29.94 -3.28
C GLY A 162 -13.84 -30.21 -2.38
N VAL A 163 -14.91 -30.70 -3.01
CA VAL A 163 -16.14 -31.14 -2.34
C VAL A 163 -16.13 -32.66 -2.22
N ILE A 164 -15.88 -33.15 -1.01
CA ILE A 164 -15.64 -34.55 -0.70
C ILE A 164 -16.79 -35.10 0.14
N ASN A 165 -17.41 -36.18 -0.32
CA ASN A 165 -18.41 -36.94 0.43
C ASN A 165 -17.97 -38.41 0.49
N ALA A 166 -17.44 -38.82 1.64
CA ALA A 166 -16.95 -40.18 1.91
C ALA A 166 -17.83 -40.87 2.95
N SER A 167 -18.84 -41.59 2.47
CA SER A 167 -19.81 -42.30 3.30
C SER A 167 -19.52 -43.81 3.35
N GLY A 168 -20.19 -44.55 4.26
CA GLY A 168 -20.02 -45.99 4.44
C GLY A 168 -19.54 -46.35 5.84
N SER A 169 -19.01 -47.56 6.05
CA SER A 169 -18.63 -48.01 7.39
C SER A 169 -17.36 -47.36 7.95
N TYR A 170 -16.47 -46.86 7.07
CA TYR A 170 -15.12 -46.40 7.44
C TYR A 170 -14.69 -45.07 6.77
N GLY A 171 -15.64 -44.33 6.17
CA GLY A 171 -15.45 -42.97 5.61
C GLY A 171 -14.06 -42.69 5.02
N ILE A 172 -13.23 -41.93 5.74
CA ILE A 172 -11.85 -41.59 5.37
C ILE A 172 -10.86 -42.23 6.36
N GLY A 173 -9.82 -42.89 5.85
CA GLY A 173 -8.75 -43.47 6.66
C GLY A 173 -8.63 -44.99 6.48
N SER A 174 -8.46 -45.75 7.56
CA SER A 174 -8.30 -47.21 7.50
C SER A 174 -9.62 -47.95 7.23
N GLY A 175 -9.54 -49.08 6.51
CA GLY A 175 -10.65 -50.03 6.40
C GLY A 175 -10.77 -50.95 7.62
N GLU A 176 -11.75 -51.85 7.60
CA GLU A 176 -11.99 -52.84 8.67
C GLU A 176 -10.72 -53.62 9.00
N SER A 177 -10.36 -53.67 10.29
CA SER A 177 -9.17 -54.41 10.78
C SER A 177 -7.86 -54.05 10.08
N GLY A 178 -7.80 -52.87 9.46
CA GLY A 178 -6.67 -52.37 8.71
C GLY A 178 -5.64 -51.64 9.56
N SER A 179 -4.39 -51.61 9.10
CA SER A 179 -3.35 -50.76 9.69
C SER A 179 -3.72 -49.28 9.59
N SER A 180 -3.27 -48.48 10.56
CA SER A 180 -3.62 -47.06 10.68
C SER A 180 -3.22 -46.24 9.45
N VAL A 181 -4.16 -45.49 8.89
CA VAL A 181 -3.95 -44.51 7.83
C VAL A 181 -4.05 -43.12 8.44
N ALA A 182 -3.00 -42.32 8.30
CA ALA A 182 -3.00 -40.94 8.78
C ALA A 182 -3.74 -40.04 7.80
N THR A 183 -4.64 -39.21 8.31
CA THR A 183 -5.39 -38.24 7.50
C THR A 183 -4.97 -36.82 7.87
N THR A 184 -4.66 -36.03 6.86
CA THR A 184 -4.33 -34.62 6.98
C THR A 184 -5.34 -33.80 6.18
N LEU A 185 -6.02 -32.87 6.85
CA LEU A 185 -6.99 -31.97 6.24
C LEU A 185 -6.43 -30.55 6.25
N GLY A 186 -6.43 -29.88 5.12
CA GLY A 186 -5.94 -28.52 4.97
C GLY A 186 -6.62 -27.83 3.79
N TYR A 187 -6.18 -26.61 3.52
CA TYR A 187 -6.54 -25.88 2.31
C TYR A 187 -5.45 -24.87 1.97
N THR A 188 -5.49 -24.38 0.74
CA THR A 188 -4.68 -23.25 0.25
C THR A 188 -5.57 -22.04 0.05
N ALA A 189 -4.99 -20.85 -0.15
CA ALA A 189 -5.79 -19.67 -0.51
C ALA A 189 -6.70 -19.92 -1.72
N ALA A 190 -6.25 -20.68 -2.72
CA ALA A 190 -7.02 -20.99 -3.92
C ALA A 190 -8.18 -21.97 -3.71
N THR A 191 -8.08 -22.85 -2.71
CA THR A 191 -9.06 -23.93 -2.48
C THR A 191 -9.96 -23.68 -1.27
N ARG A 192 -9.63 -22.68 -0.44
CA ARG A 192 -10.28 -22.39 0.83
C ARG A 192 -11.79 -22.19 0.71
N ASP A 193 -12.22 -21.38 -0.26
CA ASP A 193 -13.62 -21.00 -0.35
C ASP A 193 -14.49 -22.10 -1.00
N ALA A 194 -13.86 -23.11 -1.60
CA ALA A 194 -14.52 -24.22 -2.29
C ALA A 194 -14.40 -25.57 -1.56
N ILE A 195 -13.61 -25.66 -0.48
CA ILE A 195 -13.41 -26.92 0.24
C ILE A 195 -14.61 -27.26 1.13
N SER A 196 -15.09 -28.49 1.00
CA SER A 196 -16.18 -29.04 1.82
C SER A 196 -15.98 -30.54 1.97
N ILE A 197 -15.82 -31.05 3.18
CA ILE A 197 -15.50 -32.46 3.44
C ILE A 197 -16.55 -33.03 4.39
N THR A 198 -17.31 -34.01 3.92
CA THR A 198 -18.23 -34.79 4.73
C THR A 198 -17.76 -36.24 4.75
N ALA A 199 -17.55 -36.80 5.95
CA ALA A 199 -17.21 -38.20 6.10
C ALA A 199 -18.03 -38.85 7.20
N SER A 200 -18.56 -40.03 6.90
CA SER A 200 -19.31 -40.83 7.88
C SER A 200 -18.46 -41.25 9.10
N SER A 201 -17.16 -41.41 8.90
CA SER A 201 -16.20 -41.67 9.96
C SER A 201 -14.78 -41.33 9.50
N TYR A 202 -13.92 -41.05 10.48
CA TYR A 202 -12.47 -41.02 10.32
C TYR A 202 -11.82 -42.17 11.08
N ALA A 203 -10.95 -42.94 10.41
CA ALA A 203 -10.24 -44.07 11.00
C ALA A 203 -8.71 -43.89 10.92
N GLY A 204 -8.04 -43.84 12.07
CA GLY A 204 -6.63 -43.47 12.19
C GLY A 204 -6.45 -42.00 12.64
N PRO A 205 -5.21 -41.53 12.86
CA PRO A 205 -4.96 -40.18 13.36
C PRO A 205 -5.35 -39.13 12.32
N VAL A 206 -6.07 -38.10 12.75
CA VAL A 206 -6.45 -36.95 11.91
C VAL A 206 -5.71 -35.71 12.40
N THR A 207 -5.12 -34.96 11.47
CA THR A 207 -4.49 -33.66 11.73
C THR A 207 -5.12 -32.60 10.84
N LEU A 208 -5.51 -31.48 11.44
CA LEU A 208 -5.90 -30.27 10.71
C LEU A 208 -4.66 -29.40 10.53
N GLU A 209 -4.24 -29.16 9.28
CA GLU A 209 -3.16 -28.21 8.98
C GLU A 209 -3.65 -26.76 9.09
N GLN A 210 -4.94 -26.54 8.82
CA GLN A 210 -5.61 -25.25 8.87
C GLN A 210 -6.91 -25.35 9.68
N PRO A 211 -7.47 -24.24 10.18
CA PRO A 211 -8.70 -24.28 10.95
C PRO A 211 -9.93 -24.62 10.08
N PHE A 212 -10.79 -25.50 10.57
CA PHE A 212 -12.07 -25.83 9.95
C PHE A 212 -13.23 -25.48 10.87
N THR A 213 -14.42 -25.34 10.32
CA THR A 213 -15.66 -25.32 11.11
C THR A 213 -16.58 -26.45 10.65
N ASN A 214 -17.30 -27.03 11.61
CA ASN A 214 -18.34 -28.04 11.32
C ASN A 214 -19.75 -27.43 11.33
N GLY A 215 -19.84 -26.10 11.31
CA GLY A 215 -21.08 -25.31 11.42
C GLY A 215 -21.58 -25.11 12.86
N SER A 216 -21.11 -25.91 13.82
CA SER A 216 -21.46 -25.76 15.25
C SER A 216 -20.27 -25.35 16.11
N LYS A 217 -19.05 -25.69 15.69
CA LYS A 217 -17.81 -25.44 16.43
C LYS A 217 -16.65 -25.23 15.47
N ASP A 218 -15.78 -24.30 15.85
CA ASP A 218 -14.52 -24.05 15.17
C ASP A 218 -13.42 -24.97 15.72
N LEU A 219 -12.66 -25.56 14.81
CA LEU A 219 -11.63 -26.54 15.06
C LEU A 219 -10.29 -25.94 14.66
N GLY A 220 -9.45 -25.63 15.66
CA GLY A 220 -8.11 -25.10 15.42
C GLY A 220 -7.17 -26.12 14.76
N PRO A 221 -6.04 -25.68 14.20
CA PRO A 221 -5.03 -26.57 13.64
C PRO A 221 -4.44 -27.50 14.71
N GLY A 222 -4.04 -28.70 14.30
CA GLY A 222 -3.42 -29.71 15.16
C GLY A 222 -4.09 -31.08 15.08
N ALA A 223 -3.66 -31.99 15.97
CA ALA A 223 -4.21 -33.34 16.05
C ALA A 223 -5.64 -33.33 16.61
N VAL A 224 -6.55 -34.01 15.93
CA VAL A 224 -7.93 -34.17 16.40
C VAL A 224 -8.01 -35.39 17.32
N THR A 225 -8.48 -35.18 18.54
CA THR A 225 -8.61 -36.24 19.55
C THR A 225 -10.06 -36.71 19.75
N ASP A 226 -11.03 -35.91 19.33
CA ASP A 226 -12.46 -36.22 19.40
C ASP A 226 -13.07 -36.22 17.99
N PHE A 227 -13.19 -37.41 17.40
CA PHE A 227 -13.75 -37.58 16.06
C PHE A 227 -15.27 -37.36 15.99
N SER A 228 -15.98 -37.26 17.12
CA SER A 228 -17.39 -36.88 17.08
C SER A 228 -17.62 -35.47 16.50
N LEU A 229 -16.57 -34.64 16.52
CA LEU A 229 -16.59 -33.31 15.92
C LEU A 229 -16.46 -33.31 14.39
N LEU A 230 -16.01 -34.43 13.81
CA LEU A 230 -15.76 -34.58 12.37
C LEU A 230 -16.78 -35.52 11.71
N ASN A 231 -17.09 -36.64 12.37
CA ASN A 231 -17.93 -37.69 11.81
C ASN A 231 -19.35 -37.17 11.54
N ASP A 232 -19.89 -37.49 10.36
CA ASP A 232 -21.22 -37.08 9.89
C ASP A 232 -21.44 -35.54 9.85
N HIS A 233 -20.37 -34.78 9.98
CA HIS A 233 -20.38 -33.33 9.82
C HIS A 233 -19.74 -32.92 8.49
N THR A 234 -20.21 -31.80 7.95
CA THR A 234 -19.54 -31.12 6.84
C THR A 234 -18.53 -30.15 7.40
N LEU A 235 -17.26 -30.38 7.09
CA LEU A 235 -16.16 -29.51 7.42
C LEU A 235 -15.91 -28.54 6.26
N THR A 236 -15.96 -27.25 6.54
CA THR A 236 -15.57 -26.18 5.60
C THR A 236 -14.41 -25.40 6.18
N ALA A 237 -13.66 -24.72 5.32
CA ALA A 237 -12.63 -23.80 5.80
C ALA A 237 -13.24 -22.78 6.77
N TRP A 238 -12.55 -22.52 7.87
CA TRP A 238 -12.94 -21.44 8.76
C TRP A 238 -12.34 -20.13 8.24
N ILE A 239 -13.20 -19.16 7.94
CA ILE A 239 -12.77 -17.86 7.42
C ILE A 239 -12.76 -16.86 8.59
N PRO A 240 -11.59 -16.28 8.93
CA PRO A 240 -11.52 -15.31 10.02
C PRO A 240 -12.37 -14.08 9.71
N VAL A 241 -13.10 -13.62 10.72
CA VAL A 241 -13.82 -12.36 10.69
C VAL A 241 -13.06 -11.34 11.53
N VAL A 242 -12.71 -10.20 10.93
CA VAL A 242 -12.13 -9.04 11.60
C VAL A 242 -13.12 -7.89 11.57
N THR A 243 -13.03 -7.00 12.56
CA THR A 243 -13.87 -5.80 12.62
C THR A 243 -13.01 -4.56 12.44
N ILE A 244 -13.37 -3.66 11.52
CA ILE A 244 -12.77 -2.33 11.45
C ILE A 244 -13.37 -1.44 12.54
N GLU A 245 -12.51 -0.97 13.43
CA GLU A 245 -12.87 -0.16 14.60
C GLU A 245 -12.80 1.34 14.27
N GLY A 246 -11.90 1.73 13.37
CA GLY A 246 -11.81 3.12 12.92
C GLY A 246 -10.59 3.40 12.06
N VAL A 247 -10.54 4.64 11.55
CA VAL A 247 -9.42 5.17 10.78
C VAL A 247 -9.06 6.56 11.33
N THR A 248 -7.77 6.85 11.51
CA THR A 248 -7.28 8.15 12.01
C THR A 248 -6.04 8.63 11.25
N GLY A 249 -5.81 9.93 11.17
CA GLY A 249 -4.52 10.49 10.74
C GLY A 249 -3.54 10.71 11.90
N SER A 250 -2.23 10.59 11.65
CA SER A 250 -1.16 11.03 12.56
C SER A 250 -0.47 12.28 12.04
N PHE A 251 -0.23 13.24 12.95
CA PHE A 251 0.38 14.54 12.65
C PHE A 251 1.40 15.01 13.70
N ASN A 252 1.66 14.20 14.73
CA ASN A 252 2.70 14.46 15.74
C ASN A 252 4.10 14.00 15.27
N ASP A 253 4.15 13.42 14.07
CA ASP A 253 5.35 12.97 13.39
C ASP A 253 5.18 13.20 11.88
N LYS A 254 5.51 12.21 11.05
CA LYS A 254 5.21 12.23 9.63
C LYS A 254 3.71 11.99 9.38
N ILE A 255 3.18 12.52 8.29
CA ILE A 255 1.77 12.34 7.94
C ILE A 255 1.50 10.86 7.63
N LYS A 256 0.60 10.25 8.41
CA LYS A 256 0.19 8.84 8.25
C LYS A 256 -1.31 8.70 8.29
N LEU A 257 -1.81 7.67 7.62
CA LEU A 257 -3.17 7.16 7.81
C LEU A 257 -3.10 5.83 8.56
N ASN A 258 -3.87 5.72 9.65
CA ASN A 258 -3.89 4.57 10.54
C ASN A 258 -5.25 3.88 10.50
N TYR A 259 -5.25 2.55 10.33
CA TYR A 259 -6.42 1.68 10.43
C TYR A 259 -6.34 0.87 11.71
N TYR A 260 -7.48 0.69 12.38
CA TYR A 260 -7.56 -0.11 13.60
C TYR A 260 -8.53 -1.26 13.42
N PHE A 261 -8.05 -2.47 13.68
CA PHE A 261 -8.85 -3.69 13.57
C PHE A 261 -8.94 -4.42 14.90
N SER A 262 -10.13 -4.92 15.23
CA SER A 262 -10.28 -6.02 16.17
C SER A 262 -9.97 -7.32 15.45
N ILE A 263 -8.90 -8.00 15.90
CA ILE A 263 -8.34 -9.18 15.25
C ILE A 263 -8.55 -10.40 16.16
N PRO A 264 -9.13 -11.50 15.65
CA PRO A 264 -9.34 -12.71 16.43
C PRO A 264 -8.02 -13.42 16.76
N GLN A 265 -8.00 -14.14 17.88
CA GLN A 265 -6.79 -14.79 18.44
C GLN A 265 -6.07 -15.71 17.45
N ILE A 266 -6.78 -16.33 16.53
CA ILE A 266 -6.19 -17.23 15.55
C ILE A 266 -5.33 -16.52 14.50
N LEU A 267 -5.74 -15.34 14.03
CA LEU A 267 -4.88 -14.48 13.19
C LEU A 267 -3.70 -13.91 14.00
N LEU A 268 -3.89 -13.64 15.30
CA LEU A 268 -2.81 -13.21 16.19
C LEU A 268 -1.79 -14.32 16.47
N SER A 269 -2.22 -15.58 16.43
CA SER A 269 -1.37 -16.76 16.65
C SER A 269 -0.65 -17.20 15.38
N ASP A 270 -1.20 -16.86 14.21
CA ASP A 270 -0.59 -17.07 12.91
C ASP A 270 0.65 -16.16 12.75
N GLN A 271 1.81 -16.77 12.52
CA GLN A 271 3.09 -16.07 12.39
C GLN A 271 3.19 -15.24 11.12
N ASN A 272 2.43 -15.62 10.09
CA ASN A 272 2.55 -15.08 8.74
C ASN A 272 1.34 -14.22 8.35
N ALA A 273 0.28 -14.15 9.16
CA ALA A 273 -0.87 -13.32 8.87
C ALA A 273 -0.51 -11.82 8.80
N TYR A 274 -1.17 -11.10 7.90
CA TYR A 274 -0.77 -9.74 7.52
C TYR A 274 -1.95 -8.86 7.09
N VAL A 275 -1.69 -7.55 7.10
CA VAL A 275 -2.56 -6.50 6.53
C VAL A 275 -1.82 -5.85 5.38
N THR A 276 -2.52 -5.61 4.27
CA THR A 276 -2.00 -4.75 3.20
C THR A 276 -2.66 -3.39 3.26
N LEU A 277 -1.88 -2.32 3.20
CA LEU A 277 -2.37 -0.96 2.98
C LEU A 277 -1.86 -0.49 1.62
N THR A 278 -2.76 -0.25 0.68
CA THR A 278 -2.42 0.12 -0.70
C THR A 278 -2.92 1.52 -1.01
N ASN A 279 -2.06 2.40 -1.52
CA ASN A 279 -2.47 3.63 -2.17
C ASN A 279 -2.86 3.28 -3.62
N GLU A 280 -4.15 3.39 -3.93
CA GLU A 280 -4.71 3.01 -5.24
C GLU A 280 -4.22 3.92 -6.38
N SER A 281 -3.90 5.19 -6.10
CA SER A 281 -3.41 6.14 -7.11
C SER A 281 -1.96 5.85 -7.55
N THR A 282 -1.12 5.40 -6.62
CA THR A 282 0.31 5.15 -6.89
C THR A 282 0.66 3.67 -7.06
N GLY A 283 -0.23 2.77 -6.64
CA GLY A 283 0.03 1.33 -6.55
C GLY A 283 0.97 0.93 -5.41
N ASN A 284 1.47 1.89 -4.62
CA ASN A 284 2.36 1.62 -3.49
C ASN A 284 1.59 0.85 -2.42
N SER A 285 2.12 -0.31 -2.01
CA SER A 285 1.48 -1.17 -1.00
C SER A 285 2.45 -1.57 0.10
N ASN A 286 2.00 -1.46 1.34
CA ASN A 286 2.71 -1.92 2.53
C ASN A 286 2.10 -3.21 3.04
N THR A 287 2.90 -4.26 3.16
CA THR A 287 2.53 -5.51 3.83
C THR A 287 3.00 -5.48 5.28
N LEU A 288 2.05 -5.49 6.22
CA LEU A 288 2.28 -5.31 7.65
C LEU A 288 1.88 -6.56 8.41
N ASN A 289 2.83 -7.20 9.09
CA ASN A 289 2.58 -8.43 9.83
C ASN A 289 1.72 -8.17 11.08
N ILE A 290 0.65 -8.95 11.26
CA ILE A 290 -0.31 -8.80 12.37
C ILE A 290 0.36 -9.00 13.74
N LYS A 291 1.30 -9.93 13.85
CA LYS A 291 2.00 -10.22 15.12
C LYS A 291 2.87 -9.06 15.61
N LYS A 292 3.30 -8.17 14.70
CA LYS A 292 4.09 -6.97 15.01
C LYS A 292 3.23 -5.73 15.27
N ALA A 293 1.92 -5.83 15.08
CA ALA A 293 1.02 -4.69 15.23
C ALA A 293 0.91 -4.24 16.69
N GLU A 294 0.89 -2.93 16.88
CA GLU A 294 0.67 -2.31 18.18
C GLU A 294 -0.83 -2.38 18.54
N PHE A 295 -1.16 -2.88 19.73
CA PHE A 295 -2.52 -2.82 20.25
C PHE A 295 -2.76 -1.49 20.95
N VAL A 296 -3.83 -0.80 20.55
CA VAL A 296 -4.27 0.46 21.16
C VAL A 296 -5.58 0.21 21.90
N GLU A 297 -5.56 0.42 23.22
CA GLU A 297 -6.74 0.23 24.08
C GLU A 297 -7.94 1.06 23.58
N GLY A 298 -9.11 0.42 23.51
CA GLY A 298 -10.33 1.04 23.00
C GLY A 298 -10.41 1.23 21.48
N LYS A 299 -9.35 0.88 20.71
CA LYS A 299 -9.34 0.98 19.24
C LYS A 299 -8.97 -0.31 18.52
N GLY A 300 -8.14 -1.17 19.11
CA GLY A 300 -7.67 -2.41 18.46
C GLY A 300 -6.24 -2.31 17.90
N TYR A 301 -5.89 -3.24 17.01
CA TYR A 301 -4.55 -3.33 16.42
C TYR A 301 -4.35 -2.30 15.31
N LYS A 302 -3.30 -1.50 15.43
CA LYS A 302 -3.00 -0.36 14.56
C LYS A 302 -2.09 -0.75 13.39
N PHE A 303 -2.47 -0.32 12.19
CA PHE A 303 -1.69 -0.47 10.95
C PHE A 303 -1.62 0.88 10.24
N SER A 304 -0.43 1.29 9.80
CA SER A 304 -0.18 2.64 9.30
C SER A 304 0.48 2.65 7.94
N ILE A 305 0.08 3.60 7.09
CA ILE A 305 0.77 3.95 5.84
C ILE A 305 1.22 5.41 5.90
N LEU A 306 2.45 5.67 5.47
CA LEU A 306 2.98 7.02 5.29
C LEU A 306 2.39 7.63 4.01
N LEU A 307 2.02 8.91 4.06
CA LEU A 307 1.50 9.63 2.90
C LEU A 307 2.25 10.93 2.70
N ALA A 308 2.57 11.25 1.44
CA ALA A 308 2.95 12.61 1.08
C ALA A 308 1.72 13.53 1.19
N ALA A 309 1.92 14.82 1.47
CA ALA A 309 0.81 15.76 1.62
C ALA A 309 -0.10 15.83 0.37
N LYS A 310 0.48 15.70 -0.84
CA LYS A 310 -0.25 15.68 -2.13
C LYS A 310 -1.18 14.47 -2.29
N GLU A 311 -0.86 13.36 -1.62
CA GLU A 311 -1.57 12.07 -1.68
C GLU A 311 -2.77 12.02 -0.72
N ALA A 312 -3.05 13.09 0.03
CA ALA A 312 -4.09 13.08 1.07
C ALA A 312 -5.50 12.75 0.54
N ARG A 313 -5.75 12.97 -0.75
CA ARG A 313 -7.01 12.63 -1.43
C ARG A 313 -7.02 11.24 -2.06
N ASP A 314 -5.88 10.55 -2.10
CA ASP A 314 -5.79 9.21 -2.67
C ASP A 314 -6.55 8.21 -1.80
N THR A 315 -7.19 7.26 -2.46
CA THR A 315 -7.86 6.15 -1.79
C THR A 315 -6.81 5.18 -1.28
N ILE A 316 -6.84 4.94 0.03
CA ILE A 316 -6.08 3.90 0.68
C ILE A 316 -7.01 2.73 0.98
N THR A 317 -6.64 1.55 0.51
CA THR A 317 -7.38 0.30 0.75
C THR A 317 -6.66 -0.57 1.75
N ALA A 318 -7.36 -0.95 2.82
CA ALA A 318 -6.88 -1.95 3.78
C ALA A 318 -7.53 -3.32 3.54
N LYS A 319 -6.72 -4.37 3.43
CA LYS A 319 -7.17 -5.78 3.38
C LYS A 319 -6.41 -6.61 4.40
N VAL A 320 -7.06 -7.65 4.94
CA VAL A 320 -6.50 -8.52 5.98
C VAL A 320 -6.45 -9.95 5.46
N PHE A 321 -5.33 -10.63 5.72
CA PHE A 321 -5.06 -11.97 5.20
C PHE A 321 -4.53 -12.89 6.30
N ASP A 322 -4.87 -14.17 6.21
CA ASP A 322 -4.21 -15.24 6.96
C ASP A 322 -2.79 -15.49 6.42
N GLY A 323 -2.01 -16.31 7.12
CA GLY A 323 -0.63 -16.63 6.76
C GLY A 323 -0.46 -17.48 5.51
N GLN A 324 -1.55 -17.94 4.89
CA GLN A 324 -1.56 -18.63 3.61
C GLN A 324 -1.96 -17.70 2.46
N GLY A 325 -2.29 -16.43 2.74
CA GLY A 325 -2.75 -15.45 1.77
C GLY A 325 -4.26 -15.48 1.51
N GLY A 326 -5.04 -16.21 2.30
CA GLY A 326 -6.49 -16.19 2.24
C GLY A 326 -7.05 -14.91 2.87
N ALA A 327 -7.95 -14.22 2.18
CA ALA A 327 -8.56 -12.98 2.68
C ALA A 327 -9.48 -13.24 3.89
N ALA A 328 -9.37 -12.43 4.95
CA ALA A 328 -10.32 -12.42 6.05
C ALA A 328 -11.59 -11.67 5.66
N VAL A 329 -12.72 -12.03 6.28
CA VAL A 329 -13.95 -11.24 6.19
C VAL A 329 -13.79 -9.99 7.03
N ILE A 330 -14.11 -8.82 6.47
CA ILE A 330 -13.99 -7.55 7.18
C ILE A 330 -15.39 -6.96 7.41
N ARG A 331 -15.74 -6.73 8.67
CA ARG A 331 -17.03 -6.15 9.09
C ARG A 331 -16.85 -4.76 9.68
N GLY A 332 -17.81 -3.87 9.46
CA GLY A 332 -17.88 -2.59 10.17
C GLY A 332 -18.33 -2.74 11.62
N ASN A 333 -17.76 -1.98 12.56
CA ASN A 333 -18.18 -2.00 13.96
C ASN A 333 -19.63 -1.48 14.17
N LEU A 334 -20.04 -0.45 13.42
CA LEU A 334 -21.34 0.25 13.67
C LEU A 334 -22.45 -0.06 12.67
N ARG A 335 -22.12 -0.72 11.56
CA ARG A 335 -23.05 -1.06 10.48
C ARG A 335 -22.58 -2.42 9.95
N ASP A 336 -23.51 -3.32 9.63
CA ASP A 336 -23.27 -4.64 9.00
C ASP A 336 -22.66 -4.54 7.58
N ASN A 337 -21.87 -3.50 7.32
CA ASN A 337 -21.09 -3.31 6.12
C ASN A 337 -20.08 -4.46 6.01
N ASP A 338 -20.10 -5.11 4.86
CA ASP A 338 -19.12 -6.10 4.46
C ASP A 338 -18.09 -5.44 3.55
N TYR A 339 -16.82 -5.50 3.94
CA TYR A 339 -15.69 -4.94 3.19
C TYR A 339 -14.77 -6.03 2.64
N THR A 340 -15.21 -7.29 2.63
CA THR A 340 -14.34 -8.43 2.29
C THR A 340 -13.74 -8.31 0.89
N ASP A 341 -14.56 -8.01 -0.12
CA ASP A 341 -14.11 -7.97 -1.52
C ASP A 341 -13.33 -6.69 -1.84
N THR A 342 -13.85 -5.55 -1.40
CA THR A 342 -13.32 -4.21 -1.73
C THR A 342 -12.18 -3.78 -0.82
N GLY A 343 -12.09 -4.33 0.39
CA GLY A 343 -11.27 -3.79 1.47
C GLY A 343 -11.86 -2.53 2.10
N VAL A 344 -11.27 -2.07 3.21
CA VAL A 344 -11.66 -0.81 3.85
C VAL A 344 -10.99 0.34 3.12
N GLN A 345 -11.78 1.08 2.35
CA GLN A 345 -11.32 2.24 1.58
C GLN A 345 -11.50 3.54 2.36
N TYR A 346 -10.45 4.35 2.44
CA TYR A 346 -10.47 5.63 3.14
C TYR A 346 -9.45 6.62 2.56
N THR A 347 -9.64 7.91 2.81
CA THR A 347 -8.69 8.97 2.40
C THR A 347 -8.30 9.81 3.60
N LEU A 348 -7.08 10.35 3.60
CA LEU A 348 -6.65 11.24 4.68
C LEU A 348 -7.52 12.50 4.74
N VAL A 349 -7.92 13.06 3.59
CA VAL A 349 -8.78 14.25 3.54
C VAL A 349 -10.13 14.00 4.20
N ARG A 350 -10.69 12.79 4.07
CA ARG A 350 -11.95 12.44 4.75
C ARG A 350 -11.78 12.44 6.27
N TYR A 351 -10.63 11.97 6.77
CA TYR A 351 -10.32 12.08 8.20
C TYR A 351 -10.16 13.55 8.62
N LEU A 352 -9.46 14.35 7.83
CA LEU A 352 -9.23 15.77 8.12
C LEU A 352 -10.53 16.59 8.12
N ASP A 353 -11.44 16.33 7.19
CA ASP A 353 -12.79 16.91 7.16
C ASP A 353 -13.57 16.53 8.43
N TRP A 354 -13.53 15.26 8.83
CA TRP A 354 -14.14 14.81 10.06
C TRP A 354 -13.52 15.50 11.29
N LEU A 355 -12.19 15.60 11.36
CA LEU A 355 -11.46 16.20 12.47
C LEU A 355 -11.77 17.70 12.59
N ALA A 356 -11.82 18.43 11.47
CA ALA A 356 -12.18 19.84 11.44
C ALA A 356 -13.60 20.10 11.95
N ALA A 357 -14.55 19.21 11.65
CA ALA A 357 -15.94 19.35 12.07
C ALA A 357 -16.23 18.80 13.48
N ASN A 358 -15.56 17.70 13.87
CA ASN A 358 -15.95 16.87 15.02
C ASN A 358 -14.83 16.67 16.06
N GLY A 359 -13.66 17.29 15.89
CA GLY A 359 -12.61 17.25 16.91
C GLY A 359 -13.16 17.65 18.29
N GLU A 360 -12.70 16.99 19.34
CA GLU A 360 -13.19 17.22 20.71
C GLU A 360 -12.73 18.58 21.22
N THR A 361 -11.56 19.03 20.77
CA THR A 361 -10.97 20.32 21.14
C THR A 361 -10.87 21.28 19.95
N ASP A 362 -10.83 22.59 20.23
CA ASP A 362 -10.59 23.60 19.19
C ASP A 362 -9.22 23.43 18.51
N LYS A 363 -8.22 22.92 19.25
CA LYS A 363 -6.90 22.59 18.71
C LYS A 363 -6.95 21.46 17.69
N GLU A 364 -7.74 20.42 17.94
CA GLU A 364 -7.94 19.33 16.98
C GLU A 364 -8.65 19.81 15.72
N LYS A 365 -9.71 20.60 15.88
CA LYS A 365 -10.42 21.19 14.73
C LYS A 365 -9.49 22.07 13.89
N ALA A 366 -8.72 22.93 14.54
CA ALA A 366 -7.73 23.78 13.88
C ALA A 366 -6.66 22.97 13.15
N LEU A 367 -6.17 21.88 13.74
CA LEU A 367 -5.24 20.94 13.09
C LEU A 367 -5.87 20.30 11.85
N GLY A 368 -7.13 19.83 11.95
CA GLY A 368 -7.86 19.26 10.82
C GLY A 368 -7.97 20.23 9.64
N THR A 369 -8.34 21.49 9.91
CA THR A 369 -8.41 22.55 8.89
C THR A 369 -7.04 22.87 8.29
N ALA A 370 -6.04 23.16 9.12
CA ALA A 370 -4.73 23.59 8.63
C ALA A 370 -3.99 22.48 7.85
N ALA A 371 -4.09 21.22 8.30
CA ALA A 371 -3.52 20.09 7.59
C ALA A 371 -4.21 19.87 6.23
N LYS A 372 -5.54 20.02 6.15
CA LYS A 372 -6.28 19.93 4.89
C LYS A 372 -5.84 21.01 3.89
N ASP A 373 -5.69 22.24 4.37
CA ASP A 373 -5.26 23.37 3.54
C ASP A 373 -3.84 23.15 3.02
N TYR A 374 -2.92 22.66 3.87
CA TYR A 374 -1.58 22.28 3.46
C TYR A 374 -1.56 21.15 2.42
N CYS A 375 -2.33 20.08 2.63
CA CYS A 375 -2.45 18.99 1.65
C CYS A 375 -2.99 19.48 0.31
N THR A 376 -3.94 20.42 0.33
CA THR A 376 -4.52 21.03 -0.90
C THR A 376 -3.48 21.87 -1.63
N ALA A 377 -2.76 22.73 -0.91
CA ALA A 377 -1.68 23.54 -1.50
C ALA A 377 -0.54 22.67 -2.06
N ALA A 378 -0.18 21.58 -1.39
CA ALA A 378 0.81 20.62 -1.89
C ALA A 378 0.34 19.97 -3.20
N LYS A 379 -0.92 19.54 -3.27
CA LYS A 379 -1.49 18.92 -4.46
C LYS A 379 -1.44 19.85 -5.67
N ILE A 380 -1.81 21.13 -5.48
CA ILE A 380 -1.73 22.18 -6.51
C ILE A 380 -0.28 22.44 -6.95
N TYR A 381 0.62 22.65 -5.99
CA TYR A 381 2.03 22.92 -6.29
C TYR A 381 2.70 21.81 -7.10
N PHE A 382 2.44 20.54 -6.74
CA PHE A 382 2.98 19.38 -7.47
C PHE A 382 2.16 19.01 -8.72
N ASN A 383 1.09 19.74 -9.03
CA ASN A 383 0.15 19.42 -10.10
C ASN A 383 -0.34 17.96 -10.07
N TYR A 384 -0.66 17.46 -8.87
CA TYR A 384 -0.97 16.05 -8.64
C TYR A 384 -2.48 15.80 -8.59
N HIS A 385 -3.13 15.63 -9.74
CA HIS A 385 -4.61 15.54 -9.85
C HIS A 385 -5.30 16.75 -9.18
N ALA A 386 -4.80 17.95 -9.47
CA ALA A 386 -5.16 19.17 -8.76
C ALA A 386 -6.34 19.93 -9.38
N ASP A 387 -7.02 19.33 -10.35
CA ASP A 387 -8.13 19.95 -11.08
C ASP A 387 -9.20 20.46 -10.11
N ASP A 388 -9.68 21.67 -10.35
CA ASP A 388 -10.72 22.35 -9.57
C ASP A 388 -10.42 22.56 -8.07
N LEU A 389 -9.15 22.43 -7.65
CA LEU A 389 -8.74 22.73 -6.28
C LEU A 389 -8.32 24.19 -6.14
N ALA A 390 -8.75 24.82 -5.06
CA ALA A 390 -8.31 26.14 -4.64
C ALA A 390 -7.71 26.09 -3.24
N VAL A 391 -6.65 26.87 -3.00
CA VAL A 391 -6.10 27.04 -1.66
C VAL A 391 -7.03 27.93 -0.84
N SER A 392 -7.20 27.58 0.44
CA SER A 392 -7.96 28.37 1.41
C SER A 392 -7.42 29.79 1.53
N THR A 393 -8.31 30.78 1.60
CA THR A 393 -7.95 32.20 1.82
C THR A 393 -7.33 32.46 3.19
N ALA A 394 -7.32 31.46 4.10
CA ALA A 394 -6.59 31.55 5.36
C ALA A 394 -5.09 31.82 5.16
N VAL A 395 -4.51 31.39 4.03
CA VAL A 395 -3.10 31.65 3.71
C VAL A 395 -2.81 33.14 3.53
N ASP A 396 -3.80 33.96 3.17
CA ASP A 396 -3.64 35.42 2.95
C ASP A 396 -3.30 36.16 4.25
N ALA A 397 -3.64 35.59 5.41
CA ALA A 397 -3.27 36.13 6.71
C ALA A 397 -1.78 35.97 7.03
N VAL A 398 -1.06 35.11 6.30
CA VAL A 398 0.37 34.88 6.49
C VAL A 398 1.15 35.86 5.61
N THR A 399 1.78 36.83 6.27
CA THR A 399 2.59 37.88 5.63
C THR A 399 4.07 37.59 5.77
N GLU A 400 4.92 38.29 5.01
CA GLU A 400 6.37 38.25 5.21
C GLU A 400 6.76 38.57 6.67
N LYS A 401 6.08 39.55 7.28
CA LYS A 401 6.29 39.92 8.68
C LYS A 401 5.98 38.75 9.63
N THR A 402 4.93 37.97 9.35
CA THR A 402 4.57 36.77 10.12
C THR A 402 5.70 35.74 10.12
N LEU A 403 6.46 35.65 9.02
CA LEU A 403 7.53 34.68 8.85
C LEU A 403 8.94 35.22 9.16
N SER A 404 9.06 36.51 9.49
CA SER A 404 10.35 37.20 9.67
C SER A 404 11.28 36.54 10.68
N SER A 405 10.74 35.90 11.73
CA SER A 405 11.52 35.17 12.74
C SER A 405 12.19 33.90 12.21
N TYR A 406 11.81 33.41 11.03
CA TYR A 406 12.36 32.19 10.41
C TYR A 406 13.43 32.47 9.36
N ALA A 407 13.90 33.71 9.24
CA ALA A 407 15.05 34.05 8.40
C ALA A 407 16.30 33.24 8.81
N ALA A 408 17.09 32.82 7.82
CA ALA A 408 18.32 32.08 8.09
C ALA A 408 19.35 32.97 8.80
N SER A 409 20.09 32.40 9.75
CA SER A 409 21.21 33.08 10.42
C SER A 409 22.53 32.53 9.91
N ARG A 410 23.46 33.43 9.58
CA ARG A 410 24.79 33.11 9.03
C ARG A 410 25.87 33.60 9.98
N SER A 411 26.96 32.85 10.13
CA SER A 411 28.13 33.28 10.89
C SER A 411 29.42 32.66 10.36
N GLY A 412 30.56 33.28 10.67
CA GLY A 412 31.88 32.85 10.24
C GLY A 412 32.19 33.20 8.78
N THR A 413 33.20 32.52 8.22
CA THR A 413 33.73 32.81 6.88
C THR A 413 33.62 31.56 6.02
N LEU A 414 32.95 31.69 4.87
CA LEU A 414 32.80 30.60 3.90
C LEU A 414 34.17 30.24 3.32
N PRO A 415 34.58 28.96 3.34
CA PRO A 415 35.84 28.55 2.74
C PRO A 415 35.93 28.95 1.26
N SER A 416 37.15 29.32 0.83
CA SER A 416 37.38 29.74 -0.55
C SER A 416 37.01 28.64 -1.55
N GLY A 417 36.38 29.03 -2.65
CA GLY A 417 35.90 28.09 -3.68
C GLY A 417 34.55 27.43 -3.37
N VAL A 418 33.95 27.67 -2.20
CA VAL A 418 32.61 27.18 -1.84
C VAL A 418 31.57 28.29 -2.01
N SER A 419 30.38 27.96 -2.50
CA SER A 419 29.22 28.86 -2.55
C SER A 419 27.95 28.19 -2.01
N ILE A 420 27.05 28.98 -1.41
CA ILE A 420 25.72 28.52 -1.03
C ILE A 420 24.78 28.76 -2.21
N ARG A 421 24.18 27.69 -2.74
CA ARG A 421 23.29 27.76 -3.91
C ARG A 421 21.83 27.97 -3.54
N GLY A 422 21.41 27.43 -2.39
CA GLY A 422 20.05 27.57 -1.92
C GLY A 422 19.66 26.48 -0.94
N ILE A 423 18.38 26.48 -0.57
CA ILE A 423 17.78 25.49 0.31
C ILE A 423 16.54 24.88 -0.33
N SER A 424 16.21 23.64 0.03
CA SER A 424 14.93 23.02 -0.30
C SER A 424 14.43 22.16 0.85
N ALA A 425 13.11 21.93 0.91
CA ALA A 425 12.50 20.91 1.76
C ALA A 425 11.87 19.82 0.87
N MET A 426 12.16 18.55 1.17
CA MET A 426 11.56 17.42 0.43
C MET A 426 10.20 17.05 1.04
N LEU A 427 9.18 17.80 0.62
CA LEU A 427 7.81 17.72 1.14
C LEU A 427 7.04 16.44 0.74
N GLU A 428 7.56 15.68 -0.22
CA GLU A 428 6.98 14.39 -0.67
C GLU A 428 7.44 13.19 0.17
N SER A 429 8.34 13.40 1.14
CA SER A 429 8.92 12.33 1.95
C SER A 429 8.82 12.65 3.44
N ASP A 430 9.92 13.13 4.02
CA ASP A 430 10.12 13.27 5.45
C ASP A 430 10.33 14.74 5.88
N ASN A 431 9.93 15.70 5.03
CA ASN A 431 10.26 17.12 5.18
C ASN A 431 11.78 17.36 5.31
N THR A 432 12.59 16.57 4.59
CA THR A 432 14.05 16.65 4.63
C THR A 432 14.53 18.02 4.18
N LEU A 433 15.23 18.76 5.04
CA LEU A 433 15.85 20.04 4.70
C LEU A 433 17.21 19.81 4.03
N ARG A 434 17.41 20.42 2.86
CA ARG A 434 18.64 20.35 2.07
C ARG A 434 19.31 21.72 1.97
N LEU A 435 20.64 21.72 2.08
CA LEU A 435 21.51 22.86 1.76
C LEU A 435 22.31 22.54 0.50
N TYR A 436 22.12 23.29 -0.57
CA TYR A 436 22.87 23.10 -1.81
C TYR A 436 24.15 23.93 -1.82
N LEU A 437 25.24 23.30 -2.25
CA LEU A 437 26.58 23.84 -2.27
C LEU A 437 27.15 23.82 -3.68
N GLY A 438 27.85 24.90 -4.04
CA GLY A 438 28.66 24.99 -5.25
C GLY A 438 30.14 24.92 -4.90
N PHE A 439 30.92 24.31 -5.80
CA PHE A 439 32.37 24.23 -5.69
C PHE A 439 33.01 24.73 -6.98
N LYS A 440 33.98 25.64 -6.86
CA LYS A 440 34.75 26.19 -7.97
C LYS A 440 36.23 26.09 -7.65
N ASP A 441 36.97 25.42 -8.55
CA ASP A 441 38.43 25.24 -8.45
C ASP A 441 38.90 24.58 -7.13
N VAL A 442 38.02 23.84 -6.45
CA VAL A 442 38.29 23.14 -5.19
C VAL A 442 37.61 21.77 -5.16
N GLU A 443 38.27 20.81 -4.50
CA GLU A 443 37.74 19.45 -4.31
C GLU A 443 36.82 19.40 -3.07
N PRO A 444 35.56 18.93 -3.20
CA PRO A 444 34.61 18.89 -2.08
C PRO A 444 35.07 18.02 -0.89
N SER A 445 35.93 17.03 -1.14
CA SER A 445 36.49 16.13 -0.12
C SER A 445 37.47 16.81 0.84
N ARG A 446 37.89 18.04 0.55
CA ARG A 446 38.81 18.83 1.39
C ARG A 446 38.13 19.48 2.59
N PHE A 447 36.80 19.50 2.62
CA PHE A 447 36.01 20.15 3.65
C PHE A 447 35.38 19.13 4.60
N THR A 448 35.09 19.59 5.80
CA THR A 448 34.28 18.85 6.78
C THR A 448 32.89 19.48 6.85
N TYR A 449 31.88 18.62 6.93
CA TYR A 449 30.48 19.01 6.94
C TYR A 449 29.82 18.50 8.21
N MET A 450 29.05 19.36 8.87
CA MET A 450 28.32 19.00 10.08
C MET A 450 26.87 19.48 9.99
N ILE A 451 25.94 18.70 10.52
CA ILE A 451 24.55 19.10 10.77
C ILE A 451 24.23 18.80 12.24
N GLY A 452 23.77 19.80 12.98
CA GLY A 452 23.41 19.63 14.40
C GLY A 452 24.58 19.16 15.29
N GLY A 453 25.82 19.48 14.89
CA GLY A 453 27.02 19.02 15.58
C GLY A 453 27.42 17.57 15.30
N GLN A 454 26.76 16.88 14.37
CA GLN A 454 27.13 15.55 13.88
C GLN A 454 27.75 15.63 12.49
N SER A 455 28.70 14.73 12.19
CA SER A 455 29.30 14.64 10.85
C SER A 455 28.21 14.34 9.82
N ALA A 456 28.21 15.10 8.73
CA ALA A 456 27.28 14.93 7.63
C ALA A 456 28.03 14.52 6.36
N GLU A 457 27.40 13.68 5.55
CA GLU A 457 27.91 13.30 4.24
C GLU A 457 27.47 14.32 3.19
N LEU A 458 28.40 14.75 2.33
CA LEU A 458 28.07 15.51 1.14
C LEU A 458 27.51 14.57 0.08
N LYS A 459 26.28 14.84 -0.37
CA LYS A 459 25.59 14.06 -1.38
C LYS A 459 25.59 14.78 -2.71
N THR A 460 25.49 14.01 -3.80
CA THR A 460 25.42 14.54 -5.15
C THR A 460 24.14 14.05 -5.84
N ARG A 461 23.41 14.96 -6.48
CA ARG A 461 22.26 14.64 -7.33
C ARG A 461 22.73 14.13 -8.69
N SER A 462 21.83 13.51 -9.45
CA SER A 462 22.09 13.04 -10.82
C SER A 462 22.50 14.16 -11.80
N ASP A 463 22.11 15.40 -11.52
CA ASP A 463 22.48 16.60 -12.28
C ASP A 463 23.82 17.22 -11.85
N GLY A 464 24.53 16.60 -10.90
CA GLY A 464 25.82 17.07 -10.39
C GLY A 464 25.73 18.06 -9.23
N ALA A 465 24.53 18.50 -8.82
CA ALA A 465 24.38 19.41 -7.69
C ALA A 465 24.74 18.73 -6.36
N SER A 466 25.61 19.38 -5.58
CA SER A 466 26.06 18.87 -4.27
C SER A 466 25.22 19.44 -3.14
N TYR A 467 24.88 18.63 -2.13
CA TYR A 467 24.03 19.07 -1.03
C TYR A 467 24.30 18.33 0.30
N LEU A 468 23.95 19.00 1.40
CA LEU A 468 23.84 18.41 2.74
C LEU A 468 22.36 18.19 3.05
N ALA A 469 22.00 17.06 3.67
CA ALA A 469 20.62 16.72 3.97
C ALA A 469 20.41 16.30 5.43
N LEU A 470 19.34 16.80 6.04
CA LEU A 470 18.87 16.31 7.34
C LEU A 470 18.03 15.05 7.14
N ASP A 471 18.69 13.90 6.98
CA ASP A 471 18.06 12.64 6.57
C ASP A 471 17.07 12.05 7.59
N ALA A 472 17.14 12.45 8.86
CA ALA A 472 16.18 12.02 9.87
C ALA A 472 14.75 12.52 9.58
N GLY A 473 14.61 13.50 8.67
CA GLY A 473 13.37 14.21 8.45
C GLY A 473 13.03 15.16 9.59
N VAL A 474 11.99 15.96 9.40
CA VAL A 474 11.49 16.89 10.42
C VAL A 474 10.02 16.62 10.67
N TYR A 475 9.68 16.40 11.94
CA TYR A 475 8.31 16.14 12.35
C TYR A 475 7.44 17.38 12.14
N SER A 476 6.17 17.16 11.83
CA SER A 476 5.25 18.23 11.43
C SER A 476 5.05 19.32 12.49
N ASN A 477 5.18 18.98 13.76
CA ASN A 477 5.13 19.89 14.92
C ASN A 477 6.50 20.49 15.32
N HIS A 478 7.56 20.19 14.55
CA HIS A 478 8.92 20.64 14.79
C HIS A 478 9.54 21.31 13.55
N LEU A 479 8.74 21.68 12.54
CA LEU A 479 9.23 22.34 11.32
C LEU A 479 9.91 23.70 11.59
N GLN A 480 9.58 24.33 12.72
CA GLN A 480 10.19 25.55 13.24
C GLN A 480 11.59 25.33 13.82
N ASP A 481 11.93 24.11 14.22
CA ASP A 481 13.16 23.82 14.94
C ASP A 481 14.38 23.99 14.02
N THR A 482 15.34 24.77 14.49
CA THR A 482 16.51 25.14 13.70
C THR A 482 17.61 24.11 13.81
N ASN A 483 18.34 23.93 12.71
CA ASN A 483 19.49 23.05 12.59
C ASN A 483 20.70 23.86 12.15
N LEU A 484 21.85 23.59 12.76
CA LEU A 484 23.12 24.24 12.46
C LEU A 484 23.89 23.43 11.42
N TYR A 485 24.04 23.98 10.22
CA TYR A 485 24.88 23.44 9.15
C TYR A 485 26.25 24.11 9.22
N SER A 486 27.32 23.34 9.15
CA SER A 486 28.70 23.85 9.21
C SER A 486 29.54 23.29 8.07
N ILE A 487 30.34 24.15 7.45
CA ILE A 487 31.32 23.80 6.42
C ILE A 487 32.67 24.38 6.85
N SER A 488 33.70 23.54 6.94
CA SER A 488 35.03 23.96 7.42
C SER A 488 36.18 23.37 6.61
N ASP A 489 37.20 24.18 6.34
CA ASP A 489 38.50 23.76 5.79
C ASP A 489 39.57 23.53 6.88
N GLY A 490 39.18 23.62 8.16
CA GLY A 490 40.06 23.57 9.33
C GLY A 490 40.63 24.92 9.78
N THR A 491 40.53 25.97 8.95
CA THR A 491 40.94 27.35 9.27
C THR A 491 39.72 28.28 9.29
N ASN A 492 38.94 28.27 8.22
CA ASN A 492 37.69 28.99 8.07
C ASN A 492 36.53 28.04 8.33
N THR A 493 35.57 28.50 9.11
CA THR A 493 34.32 27.77 9.35
C THR A 493 33.17 28.72 9.08
N TYR A 494 32.23 28.25 8.27
CA TYR A 494 30.97 28.92 8.01
C TYR A 494 29.83 28.10 8.56
N THR A 495 28.91 28.79 9.23
CA THR A 495 27.72 28.17 9.80
C THR A 495 26.45 28.84 9.30
N LEU A 496 25.46 28.02 8.99
CA LEU A 496 24.12 28.43 8.58
C LEU A 496 23.10 27.77 9.52
N THR A 497 22.30 28.57 10.21
CA THR A 497 21.19 28.11 11.05
C THR A 497 19.89 28.29 10.30
N MET A 498 19.15 27.21 10.10
CA MET A 498 17.91 27.20 9.29
C MET A 498 16.97 26.08 9.72
N SER A 499 15.67 26.21 9.39
CA SER A 499 14.63 25.21 9.62
C SER A 499 13.80 24.97 8.36
N VAL A 500 12.83 24.04 8.42
CA VAL A 500 11.87 23.87 7.31
C VAL A 500 11.02 25.13 7.13
N LEU A 501 10.73 25.86 8.21
CA LEU A 501 10.06 27.16 8.09
C LEU A 501 10.94 28.26 7.47
N THR A 502 12.27 28.13 7.50
CA THR A 502 13.15 29.00 6.68
C THR A 502 12.87 28.79 5.19
N TYR A 503 12.70 27.54 4.76
CA TYR A 503 12.29 27.24 3.39
C TYR A 503 10.86 27.73 3.12
N ALA A 504 9.91 27.49 4.04
CA ALA A 504 8.53 27.98 3.90
C ALA A 504 8.48 29.51 3.75
N ARG A 505 9.31 30.26 4.49
CA ARG A 505 9.49 31.71 4.30
C ARG A 505 9.96 32.03 2.89
N SER A 506 11.01 31.34 2.41
CA SER A 506 11.54 31.57 1.06
C SER A 506 10.49 31.33 -0.03
N CYS A 507 9.60 30.36 0.16
CA CYS A 507 8.46 30.13 -0.74
C CYS A 507 7.41 31.24 -0.61
N ALA A 508 7.03 31.62 0.61
CA ALA A 508 5.99 32.60 0.87
C ALA A 508 6.26 33.99 0.25
N ILE A 509 7.53 34.38 0.15
CA ILE A 509 7.96 35.66 -0.44
C ILE A 509 8.17 35.60 -1.96
N LYS A 510 8.04 34.44 -2.60
CA LYS A 510 8.13 34.32 -4.07
C LYS A 510 6.89 34.88 -4.75
N SER A 511 7.08 35.32 -5.99
CA SER A 511 6.03 35.86 -6.85
C SER A 511 5.06 34.79 -7.37
N LYS A 512 5.50 33.53 -7.48
CA LYS A 512 4.67 32.44 -7.97
C LYS A 512 3.66 32.01 -6.89
N GLU A 513 2.38 32.13 -7.23
CA GLU A 513 1.28 31.96 -6.27
C GLU A 513 1.24 30.57 -5.64
N GLU A 514 1.42 29.49 -6.40
CA GLU A 514 1.34 28.13 -5.87
C GLU A 514 2.48 27.83 -4.88
N GLU A 515 3.66 28.38 -5.12
CA GLU A 515 4.80 28.29 -4.20
C GLU A 515 4.56 29.11 -2.93
N SER A 516 4.08 30.35 -3.09
CA SER A 516 3.74 31.21 -1.95
C SER A 516 2.68 30.56 -1.06
N ASN A 517 1.62 30.04 -1.67
CA ASN A 517 0.51 29.38 -0.97
C ASN A 517 0.96 28.11 -0.25
N LEU A 518 1.84 27.31 -0.86
CA LEU A 518 2.42 26.14 -0.21
C LEU A 518 3.21 26.52 1.05
N GLY A 519 4.10 27.52 0.96
CA GLY A 519 4.90 27.98 2.09
C GLY A 519 4.03 28.52 3.24
N LYS A 520 3.02 29.32 2.91
CA LYS A 520 2.06 29.87 3.89
C LYS A 520 1.22 28.78 4.54
N ALA A 521 0.71 27.82 3.77
CA ALA A 521 -0.08 26.71 4.30
C ALA A 521 0.75 25.77 5.19
N LEU A 522 2.01 25.49 4.80
CA LEU A 522 2.96 24.71 5.61
C LEU A 522 3.22 25.37 6.98
N TYR A 523 3.36 26.70 7.01
CA TYR A 523 3.47 27.45 8.25
C TYR A 523 2.22 27.29 9.12
N LEU A 524 1.02 27.51 8.58
CA LEU A 524 -0.23 27.37 9.36
C LEU A 524 -0.41 25.95 9.91
N TYR A 525 -0.09 24.94 9.09
CA TYR A 525 -0.10 23.54 9.51
C TYR A 525 0.86 23.29 10.69
N ASN A 526 2.10 23.78 10.60
CA ASN A 526 3.05 23.66 11.70
C ASN A 526 2.53 24.33 12.97
N GLN A 527 1.99 25.55 12.89
CA GLN A 527 1.47 26.25 14.06
C GLN A 527 0.33 25.46 14.74
N ALA A 528 -0.57 24.89 13.95
CA ALA A 528 -1.67 24.07 14.47
C ALA A 528 -1.17 22.74 15.09
N ALA A 529 -0.22 22.07 14.43
CA ALA A 529 0.38 20.83 14.93
C ALA A 529 1.14 21.08 16.24
N SER A 530 1.99 22.11 16.29
CA SER A 530 2.72 22.53 17.49
C SER A 530 1.75 22.88 18.63
N ALA A 531 0.66 23.58 18.36
CA ALA A 531 -0.32 23.94 19.39
C ALA A 531 -1.09 22.72 19.93
N MET A 532 -1.42 21.74 19.09
CA MET A 532 -2.06 20.50 19.49
C MET A 532 -1.13 19.71 20.42
N PHE A 533 0.11 19.46 19.97
CA PHE A 533 1.03 18.52 20.62
C PHE A 533 2.00 19.18 21.62
N ALA A 534 1.82 20.46 21.93
CA ALA A 534 2.52 21.13 23.02
C ALA A 534 2.09 20.51 24.36
N ASN A 535 2.98 19.75 24.99
CA ASN A 535 2.85 19.25 26.36
C ASN A 535 3.02 20.37 27.39
#